data_AF-A0A7S1QB80-F1
#
_entry.id   AF-A0A7S1QB80-F1
#
_cell.length_a   1.000
_cell.length_b   1.000
_cell.length_c   1.000
_cell.angle_alpha   90.00
_cell.angle_beta   90.00
_cell.angle_gamma   90.00
#
_symmetry.space_group_name_H-M   'P 1'
#
loop_
_entity.id
_entity.type
_entity.pdbx_description
1 polymer ?
#
loop_
_entity_poly.entity_id
_entity_poly.type
_entity_poly.pdbx_seq_one_letter_code
_entity_poly.pdbx_strand_id
1 'polypeptide(L)'
;MKDFLKLKFGTDDTDAIRKKSEPLRQAGERVGIAWNKERKMVNTVNSHCLAELAHTQNKGHAMVSELFAAYFERGEDINDVGVLCRLADKMGVTGAKPCLEAGNYRPGVQAFYESTFKMGITSVPHFTIRV
;
A
#
# COMPACT_ATOMS: atom_id res chain seq x y z
N MET A 1 -11.02 4.21 -9.40
CA MET A 1 -9.83 3.37 -9.67
C MET A 1 -9.32 3.57 -11.09
N LYS A 2 -10.13 3.36 -12.13
CA LYS A 2 -9.72 3.57 -13.53
C LYS A 2 -9.13 4.96 -13.78
N ASP A 3 -9.77 6.02 -13.31
CA ASP A 3 -9.27 7.39 -13.49
C ASP A 3 -7.91 7.62 -12.81
N PHE A 4 -7.71 7.04 -11.62
CA PHE A 4 -6.42 7.09 -10.93
C PHE A 4 -5.33 6.35 -11.71
N LEU A 5 -5.64 5.18 -12.28
CA LEU A 5 -4.69 4.45 -13.11
C LEU A 5 -4.30 5.23 -14.37
N LYS A 6 -5.27 5.86 -15.04
CA LYS A 6 -5.01 6.75 -16.19
C LYS A 6 -4.12 7.91 -15.80
N LEU A 7 -4.42 8.58 -14.68
CA LEU A 7 -3.62 9.70 -14.18
C LEU A 7 -2.18 9.27 -13.89
N LYS A 8 -1.98 8.12 -13.22
CA LYS A 8 -0.67 7.66 -12.75
C LYS A 8 0.17 6.98 -13.84
N PHE A 9 -0.45 6.17 -14.69
CA PHE A 9 0.24 5.29 -15.64
C PHE A 9 -0.02 5.63 -17.11
N GLY A 10 -0.88 6.62 -17.38
CA GLY A 10 -1.32 7.00 -18.72
C GLY A 10 -2.34 6.04 -19.34
N THR A 11 -2.77 5.00 -18.62
CA THR A 11 -3.75 3.99 -19.07
C THR A 11 -4.44 3.35 -17.87
N ASP A 12 -5.67 2.86 -18.03
CA ASP A 12 -6.35 1.97 -17.07
C ASP A 12 -6.24 0.49 -17.43
N ASP A 13 -5.54 0.14 -18.50
CA ASP A 13 -5.23 -1.23 -18.86
C ASP A 13 -4.22 -1.83 -17.87
N THR A 14 -4.71 -2.71 -17.00
CA THR A 14 -3.91 -3.35 -15.96
C THR A 14 -2.82 -4.28 -16.51
N ASP A 15 -3.03 -4.87 -17.69
CA ASP A 15 -2.04 -5.75 -18.32
C ASP A 15 -0.89 -4.93 -18.91
N ALA A 16 -1.21 -3.81 -19.55
CA ALA A 16 -0.20 -2.85 -20.01
C ALA A 16 0.63 -2.30 -18.83
N ILE A 17 -0.01 -1.97 -17.70
CA ILE A 17 0.70 -1.51 -16.50
C ILE A 17 1.57 -2.64 -15.91
N ARG A 18 1.06 -3.88 -15.86
CA ARG A 18 1.84 -5.04 -15.38
C ARG A 18 3.08 -5.25 -16.25
N LYS A 19 2.94 -5.17 -17.58
CA LYS A 19 4.07 -5.28 -18.52
C LYS A 19 5.10 -4.18 -18.32
N LYS A 20 4.68 -2.93 -18.10
CA LYS A 20 5.59 -1.81 -17.77
C LYS A 20 6.32 -2.00 -16.43
N SER A 21 5.74 -2.77 -15.51
CA SER A 21 6.31 -3.05 -14.18
C SER A 21 7.33 -4.20 -14.18
N GLU A 22 7.61 -4.82 -15.33
CA GLU A 22 8.51 -5.97 -15.46
C GLU A 22 9.93 -5.74 -14.92
N PRO A 23 10.60 -4.58 -15.16
CA PRO A 23 11.91 -4.32 -14.58
C PRO A 23 11.91 -4.32 -13.04
N LEU A 24 10.85 -3.79 -12.42
CA LEU A 24 10.70 -3.78 -10.97
C LEU A 24 10.50 -5.20 -10.43
N ARG A 25 9.73 -6.02 -11.14
CA ARG A 25 9.52 -7.44 -10.81
C ARG A 25 10.84 -8.19 -10.79
N GLN A 26 11.63 -8.08 -11.87
CA GLN A 26 12.93 -8.72 -11.98
C GLN A 26 13.93 -8.23 -10.92
N ALA A 27 13.90 -6.93 -10.59
CA ALA A 27 14.71 -6.39 -9.50
C ALA A 27 14.32 -7.01 -8.15
N GLY A 28 13.03 -7.14 -7.86
CA GLY A 28 12.55 -7.77 -6.64
C GLY A 28 12.89 -9.26 -6.54
N GLU A 29 12.79 -10.01 -7.64
CA GLU A 29 13.18 -11.44 -7.66
C GLU A 29 14.65 -11.64 -7.32
N ARG A 30 15.53 -10.74 -7.80
CA ARG A 30 16.98 -10.79 -7.47
C ARG A 30 17.29 -10.58 -5.99
N VAL A 31 16.37 -9.95 -5.25
CA VAL A 31 16.49 -9.76 -3.79
C VAL A 31 15.56 -10.68 -3.00
N GLY A 32 14.98 -11.70 -3.65
CA GLY A 32 14.20 -12.76 -3.00
C GLY A 32 12.70 -12.47 -2.84
N ILE A 33 12.16 -11.41 -3.45
CA ILE A 33 10.71 -11.14 -3.41
C ILE A 33 10.00 -12.11 -4.36
N ALA A 34 9.15 -12.96 -3.78
CA ALA A 34 8.39 -13.97 -4.51
C ALA A 34 7.12 -13.39 -5.14
N TRP A 35 7.26 -12.63 -6.23
CA TRP A 35 6.13 -11.92 -6.86
C TRP A 35 4.97 -12.82 -7.28
N ASN A 36 3.77 -12.53 -6.76
CA ASN A 36 2.52 -13.09 -7.23
C ASN A 36 2.07 -12.43 -8.53
N LYS A 37 1.99 -13.22 -9.60
CA LYS A 37 1.62 -12.76 -10.95
C LYS A 37 0.13 -12.42 -11.08
N GLU A 38 -0.71 -13.09 -10.29
CA GLU A 38 -2.17 -12.95 -10.29
C GLU A 38 -2.66 -11.82 -9.37
N ARG A 39 -1.75 -11.12 -8.70
CA ARG A 39 -2.06 -9.94 -7.88
C ARG A 39 -2.85 -8.90 -8.68
N LYS A 40 -3.93 -8.42 -8.08
CA LYS A 40 -4.78 -7.34 -8.61
C LYS A 40 -4.28 -5.98 -8.16
N MET A 41 -4.53 -4.95 -8.96
CA MET A 41 -4.36 -3.56 -8.51
C MET A 41 -5.56 -3.16 -7.66
N VAL A 42 -5.31 -2.75 -6.42
CA VAL A 42 -6.35 -2.42 -5.45
C VAL A 42 -6.13 -1.03 -4.88
N ASN A 43 -7.17 -0.45 -4.27
CA ASN A 43 -7.04 0.80 -3.54
C ASN A 43 -6.29 0.55 -2.23
N THR A 44 -5.29 1.36 -1.90
CA THR A 44 -4.47 1.16 -0.70
C THR A 44 -4.79 2.12 0.44
N VAL A 45 -5.83 2.97 0.32
CA VAL A 45 -6.20 3.92 1.38
C VAL A 45 -6.51 3.20 2.69
N ASN A 46 -7.20 2.05 2.64
CA ASN A 46 -7.47 1.24 3.83
C ASN A 46 -6.18 0.69 4.43
N SER A 47 -5.26 0.22 3.59
CA SER A 47 -3.94 -0.28 4.03
C SER A 47 -3.11 0.83 4.69
N HIS A 48 -3.14 2.05 4.14
CA HIS A 48 -2.50 3.22 4.74
C HIS A 48 -3.13 3.59 6.09
N CYS A 49 -4.46 3.57 6.21
CA CYS A 49 -5.13 3.81 7.49
C CYS A 49 -4.70 2.78 8.55
N LEU A 50 -4.60 1.51 8.17
CA LEU A 50 -4.10 0.47 9.08
C LEU A 50 -2.63 0.69 9.46
N ALA A 51 -1.78 1.10 8.51
CA ALA A 51 -0.38 1.40 8.79
C ALA A 51 -0.25 2.56 9.80
N GLU A 52 -1.02 3.64 9.64
CA GLU A 52 -1.07 4.76 10.59
C GLU A 52 -1.51 4.30 11.99
N LEU A 53 -2.57 3.49 12.08
CA LEU A 53 -2.98 2.89 13.35
C LEU A 53 -1.85 2.06 13.98
N ALA A 54 -1.16 1.24 13.18
CA ALA A 54 -0.05 0.42 13.65
C ALA A 54 1.15 1.28 14.09
N HIS A 55 1.39 2.43 13.46
CA HIS A 55 2.41 3.40 13.88
C HIS A 55 2.15 3.91 15.30
N THR A 56 0.90 4.21 15.66
CA THR A 56 0.54 4.61 17.04
C THR A 56 0.82 3.53 18.09
N GLN A 57 0.97 2.28 17.66
CA GLN A 57 1.23 1.12 18.51
C GLN A 57 2.68 0.60 18.39
N ASN A 58 3.59 1.40 17.82
CA ASN A 58 4.99 1.03 17.57
C ASN A 58 5.17 -0.21 16.67
N LYS A 59 4.17 -0.52 15.83
CA LYS A 59 4.12 -1.68 14.93
C LYS A 59 4.09 -1.30 13.45
N GLY A 60 4.22 -0.01 13.13
CA GLY A 60 4.09 0.50 11.76
C GLY A 60 5.04 -0.17 10.75
N HIS A 61 6.32 -0.32 11.09
CA HIS A 61 7.29 -0.96 10.20
C HIS A 61 6.96 -2.44 9.92
N ALA A 62 6.63 -3.20 10.97
CA ALA A 62 6.20 -4.59 10.84
C ALA A 62 4.91 -4.69 10.02
N MET A 63 3.95 -3.79 10.24
CA MET A 63 2.70 -3.76 9.52
C MET A 63 2.89 -3.45 8.03
N VAL A 64 3.71 -2.46 7.69
CA VAL A 64 4.02 -2.13 6.29
C VAL A 64 4.71 -3.30 5.59
N SER A 65 5.65 -3.97 6.27
CA SER A 65 6.32 -5.16 5.73
C SER A 65 5.33 -6.30 5.47
N GLU A 66 4.41 -6.56 6.41
CA GLU A 66 3.38 -7.59 6.25
C GLU A 66 2.38 -7.24 5.13
N LEU A 67 1.98 -5.97 4.99
CA LEU A 67 1.14 -5.49 3.90
C LEU A 67 1.82 -5.67 2.54
N PHE A 68 3.13 -5.40 2.45
CA PHE A 68 3.91 -5.67 1.24
C PHE A 68 3.94 -7.15 0.91
N ALA A 69 4.21 -8.04 1.86
CA ALA A 69 4.19 -9.47 1.63
C ALA A 69 2.78 -9.97 1.23
N ALA A 70 1.73 -9.49 1.90
CA ALA A 70 0.34 -9.81 1.57
C ALA A 70 0.02 -9.46 0.11
N TYR A 71 0.40 -8.27 -0.31
CA TYR A 71 0.10 -7.76 -1.64
C TYR A 71 1.01 -8.37 -2.70
N PHE A 72 2.32 -8.21 -2.57
CA PHE A 72 3.28 -8.56 -3.61
C PHE A 72 3.53 -10.06 -3.71
N GLU A 73 3.54 -10.79 -2.61
CA GLU A 73 3.92 -12.21 -2.60
C GLU A 73 2.72 -13.16 -2.51
N ARG A 74 1.69 -12.77 -1.76
CA ARG A 74 0.50 -13.60 -1.57
C ARG A 74 -0.68 -13.20 -2.47
N GLY A 75 -0.60 -12.04 -3.12
CA GLY A 75 -1.64 -11.58 -4.03
C GLY A 75 -2.96 -11.25 -3.32
N GLU A 76 -2.94 -11.00 -2.02
CA GLU A 76 -4.11 -10.70 -1.21
C GLU A 76 -4.67 -9.30 -1.52
N ASP A 77 -5.99 -9.16 -1.41
CA ASP A 77 -6.67 -7.86 -1.55
C ASP A 77 -6.50 -7.01 -0.29
N ILE A 78 -5.47 -6.17 -0.27
CA ILE A 78 -5.19 -5.25 0.83
C ILE A 78 -6.14 -4.03 0.90
N ASN A 79 -7.22 -4.00 0.12
CA ASN A 79 -8.33 -3.08 0.32
C ASN A 79 -9.47 -3.71 1.15
N ASP A 80 -9.53 -5.05 1.22
CA ASP A 80 -10.56 -5.77 1.94
C ASP A 80 -10.38 -5.66 3.46
N VAL A 81 -11.46 -5.30 4.16
CA VAL A 81 -11.44 -5.07 5.61
C VAL A 81 -11.14 -6.37 6.38
N GLY A 82 -11.65 -7.51 5.90
CA GLY A 82 -11.42 -8.82 6.54
C GLY A 82 -9.96 -9.26 6.42
N VAL A 83 -9.38 -9.13 5.22
CA VAL A 83 -7.95 -9.35 4.98
C VAL A 83 -7.12 -8.46 5.91
N LEU A 84 -7.39 -7.16 5.93
CA LEU A 84 -6.64 -6.20 6.74
C LEU A 84 -6.74 -6.49 8.25
N CYS A 85 -7.91 -6.87 8.76
CA CYS A 85 -8.07 -7.26 10.15
C CYS A 85 -7.25 -8.51 10.50
N ARG A 86 -7.26 -9.54 9.64
CA ARG A 86 -6.42 -10.74 9.84
C ARG A 86 -4.93 -10.41 9.85
N LEU A 87 -4.48 -9.51 8.97
CA LEU A 87 -3.08 -9.07 8.95
C LEU A 87 -2.73 -8.26 10.21
N ALA A 88 -3.65 -7.41 10.68
CA ALA A 88 -3.49 -6.67 11.92
C ALA A 88 -3.35 -7.60 13.13
N ASP A 89 -4.22 -8.60 13.24
CA ASP A 89 -4.18 -9.60 14.32
C ASP A 89 -2.86 -10.37 14.32
N LYS A 90 -2.37 -10.80 13.14
CA LYS A 90 -1.07 -11.46 12.99
C LYS A 90 0.09 -10.59 13.50
N MET A 91 0.02 -9.28 13.30
CA MET A 91 1.03 -8.33 13.75
C MET A 91 0.77 -7.79 15.18
N GLY A 92 -0.29 -8.27 15.84
CA GLY A 92 -0.71 -7.81 17.17
C GLY A 92 -1.22 -6.37 17.20
N VAL A 93 -1.72 -5.83 16.08
CA VAL A 93 -2.31 -4.49 15.98
C VAL A 93 -3.77 -4.55 16.40
N THR A 94 -4.13 -3.84 17.46
CA THR A 94 -5.50 -3.83 17.99
C THR A 94 -6.33 -2.71 17.38
N GLY A 95 -7.65 -2.89 17.26
CA GLY A 95 -8.57 -1.83 16.82
C GLY A 95 -8.65 -1.63 15.31
N ALA A 96 -8.15 -2.58 14.50
CA ALA A 96 -8.17 -2.48 13.04
C ALA A 96 -9.59 -2.33 12.47
N LYS A 97 -10.53 -3.17 12.90
CA LYS A 97 -11.93 -3.13 12.43
C LYS A 97 -12.59 -1.77 12.66
N PRO A 98 -12.67 -1.22 13.90
CA PRO A 98 -13.28 0.09 14.12
C PRO A 98 -12.49 1.22 13.42
N CYS A 99 -11.17 1.12 13.30
CA CYS A 99 -10.37 2.08 12.53
C CYS A 99 -10.80 2.13 11.06
N LEU A 100 -10.98 0.98 10.43
CA LEU A 100 -11.32 0.84 9.01
C LEU A 100 -12.78 1.17 8.73
N GLU A 101 -13.70 0.81 9.64
CA GLU A 101 -15.13 1.07 9.52
C GLU A 101 -15.49 2.53 9.85
N ALA A 102 -14.93 3.11 10.90
CA ALA A 102 -15.19 4.50 11.27
C ALA A 102 -14.55 5.50 10.30
N GLY A 103 -13.50 5.09 9.59
CA GLY A 103 -12.83 5.92 8.58
C GLY A 103 -12.06 7.10 9.15
N ASN A 104 -11.86 7.18 10.46
CA ASN A 104 -11.24 8.31 11.17
C ASN A 104 -9.82 8.65 10.69
N TYR A 105 -9.09 7.67 10.14
CA TYR A 105 -7.74 7.88 9.61
C TYR A 105 -7.71 8.35 8.15
N ARG A 106 -8.82 8.21 7.40
CA ARG A 106 -8.89 8.59 5.98
C ARG A 106 -8.59 10.07 5.75
N PRO A 107 -9.13 11.02 6.54
CA PRO A 107 -8.80 12.44 6.35
C PRO A 107 -7.31 12.72 6.54
N GLY A 108 -6.67 12.08 7.52
CA GLY A 108 -5.22 12.22 7.76
C GLY A 108 -4.38 11.67 6.62
N VAL A 109 -4.70 10.46 6.13
CA VAL A 109 -4.03 9.84 4.97
C VAL A 109 -4.19 10.71 3.72
N GLN A 110 -5.39 11.26 3.48
CA GLN A 110 -5.65 12.15 2.36
C GLN A 110 -4.86 13.46 2.46
N ALA A 111 -4.87 14.10 3.63
CA ALA A 111 -4.12 15.33 3.87
C ALA A 111 -2.61 15.14 3.70
N PHE A 112 -2.07 14.00 4.17
CA PHE A 112 -0.66 13.64 3.97
C PHE A 112 -0.32 13.43 2.49
N TYR A 113 -1.19 12.77 1.73
CA TYR A 113 -1.01 12.60 0.28
C TYR A 113 -1.00 13.95 -0.44
N GLU A 114 -1.95 14.84 -0.13
CA GLU A 114 -2.05 16.17 -0.73
C GLU A 114 -0.85 17.06 -0.39
N SER A 115 -0.39 17.04 0.86
CA SER A 115 0.80 17.81 1.26
C SER A 115 2.06 17.31 0.56
N THR A 116 2.21 15.99 0.40
CA THR A 116 3.32 15.37 -0.33
C THR A 116 3.35 15.82 -1.79
N PHE A 117 2.19 15.84 -2.45
CA PHE A 117 2.09 16.32 -3.82
C PHE A 117 2.42 17.81 -3.95
N LYS A 118 1.98 18.65 -3.00
CA LYS A 118 2.32 20.09 -2.94
C LYS A 118 3.83 20.34 -2.75
N MET A 119 4.55 19.40 -2.13
CA MET A 119 6.01 19.45 -2.02
C MET A 119 6.74 19.04 -3.33
N GLY A 120 6.01 18.78 -4.42
CA GLY A 120 6.57 18.35 -5.69
C GLY A 120 6.91 16.85 -5.75
N ILE A 121 6.59 16.08 -4.71
CA ILE A 121 6.82 14.64 -4.67
C ILE A 121 5.64 13.96 -5.37
N THR A 122 5.88 13.47 -6.59
CA THR A 122 4.85 12.90 -7.46
C THR A 122 4.92 11.37 -7.60
N SER A 123 5.94 10.73 -7.01
CA SER A 123 6.11 9.27 -7.06
C SER A 123 6.82 8.73 -5.82
N VAL A 124 6.66 7.42 -5.59
CA VAL A 124 7.32 6.66 -4.52
C VAL A 124 8.04 5.44 -5.12
N PRO A 125 9.11 4.91 -4.49
CA PRO A 125 9.70 5.36 -3.22
C PRO A 125 10.42 6.71 -3.35
N HIS A 126 10.30 7.56 -2.32
CA HIS A 126 11.00 8.85 -2.19
C HIS A 126 11.76 8.87 -0.86
N PHE A 127 13.01 9.33 -0.88
CA PHE A 127 13.84 9.44 0.31
C PHE A 127 14.38 10.86 0.43
N THR A 128 14.21 11.47 1.61
CA THR A 128 14.83 12.76 1.95
C THR A 128 15.96 12.50 2.93
N ILE A 129 17.20 12.63 2.48
CA ILE A 129 18.40 12.46 3.32
C ILE A 129 18.83 13.85 3.78
N ARG A 130 18.89 14.06 5.09
CA ARG A 130 19.44 15.28 5.70
C ARG A 130 20.77 14.92 6.34
N VAL A 131 21.81 15.66 5.97
CA VAL A 131 23.16 15.55 6.51
C VAL A 131 23.42 16.64 7.53
#